data_AF-A0A7S2A8D6-F1
#
_entry.id   AF-A0A7S2A8D6-F1
#
_cell.length_a   1.000
_cell.length_b   1.000
_cell.length_c   1.000
_cell.angle_alpha   90.00
_cell.angle_beta   90.00
_cell.angle_gamma   90.00
#
_symmetry.space_group_name_H-M   'P 1'
#
loop_
_entity.id
_entity.type
_entity.pdbx_description
1 polymer ?
#
loop_
_entity_poly.entity_id
_entity_poly.type
_entity_poly.pdbx_seq_one_letter_code
_entity_poly.pdbx_strand_id
1 'polypeptide(L)'
;TKDSPPPPDCLAPMALSVFSAYLSVTRGLQRDYMLEPAGSHGVWGLDDYHCLPFYFGACQLQGNQGDADVTPQSVHNADLLRTRGDDLMYLGCIRYVKELKPGVPFFESSPMLDDISRLPSWGRVSRGLLRLYEGEVLDKMPVVQHFEFGALFKATWTPSQPPREAPTRTFINGPGGEECIAPWAQPDPGLGPSNGSMPPMQAPWSRNPGTGTGRGRSGGLPPTTRAPWAK
;
A
#
# COMPACT_ATOMS: atom_id res chain seq x y z
N THR A 1 31.56 7.87 24.53
CA THR A 1 31.70 6.52 23.92
C THR A 1 30.37 5.77 23.84
N LYS A 2 29.20 6.44 23.91
CA LYS A 2 27.87 5.81 23.95
C LYS A 2 26.96 6.15 22.76
N ASP A 3 27.47 6.91 21.79
CA ASP A 3 26.65 7.55 20.74
C ASP A 3 26.99 7.10 19.31
N SER A 4 27.88 6.12 19.13
CA SER A 4 28.06 5.51 17.81
C SER A 4 26.88 4.59 17.52
N PRO A 5 26.14 4.78 16.40
CA PRO A 5 25.05 3.89 16.05
C PRO A 5 25.58 2.44 15.98
N PRO A 6 24.79 1.46 16.43
CA PRO A 6 25.19 0.06 16.34
C PRO A 6 25.51 -0.29 14.88
N PRO A 7 26.48 -1.17 14.64
CA PRO A 7 26.89 -1.53 13.29
C PRO A 7 25.69 -2.10 12.51
N PRO A 8 25.61 -1.86 11.18
CA PRO A 8 24.52 -2.34 10.33
C PRO A 8 24.25 -3.85 10.48
N ASP A 9 25.32 -4.63 10.69
CA ASP A 9 25.28 -6.08 10.85
C ASP A 9 24.51 -6.53 12.11
N CYS A 10 24.39 -5.67 13.14
CA CYS A 10 23.56 -5.95 14.31
C CYS A 10 22.12 -5.47 14.12
N LEU A 11 21.92 -4.40 13.36
CA LEU A 11 20.62 -3.79 13.14
C LEU A 11 19.72 -4.64 12.24
N ALA A 12 20.27 -5.24 11.18
CA ALA A 12 19.47 -6.03 10.25
C ALA A 12 18.87 -7.30 10.89
N PRO A 13 19.63 -8.18 11.60
CA PRO A 13 19.05 -9.32 12.30
C PRO A 13 18.07 -8.91 13.40
N MET A 14 18.34 -7.79 14.10
CA MET A 14 17.44 -7.25 15.12
C MET A 14 16.10 -6.83 14.50
N ALA A 15 16.13 -6.06 13.42
CA ALA A 15 14.92 -5.63 12.72
C ALA A 15 14.11 -6.85 12.24
N LEU A 16 14.75 -7.81 11.58
CA LEU A 16 14.07 -9.01 11.06
C LEU A 16 13.47 -9.87 12.19
N SER A 17 14.19 -10.05 13.29
CA SER A 17 13.73 -10.87 14.43
C SER A 17 12.55 -10.20 15.15
N VAL A 18 12.64 -8.90 15.43
CA VAL A 18 11.55 -8.16 16.09
C VAL A 18 10.31 -8.10 15.20
N PHE A 19 10.47 -7.81 13.90
CA PHE A 19 9.33 -7.76 12.99
C PHE A 19 8.69 -9.13 12.73
N SER A 20 9.47 -10.22 12.75
CA SER A 20 8.93 -11.58 12.67
C SER A 20 8.02 -11.88 13.87
N ALA A 21 8.49 -11.59 15.09
CA ALA A 21 7.69 -11.76 16.30
C ALA A 21 6.44 -10.84 16.30
N TYR A 22 6.59 -9.59 15.87
CA TYR A 22 5.47 -8.66 15.69
C TYR A 22 4.41 -9.24 14.76
N LEU A 23 4.81 -9.77 13.60
CA LEU A 23 3.89 -10.36 12.62
C LEU A 23 3.14 -11.57 13.17
N SER A 24 3.81 -12.45 13.91
CA SER A 24 3.14 -13.60 14.54
C SER A 24 2.03 -13.14 15.48
N VAL A 25 2.28 -12.10 16.27
CA VAL A 25 1.29 -11.53 17.19
C VAL A 25 0.17 -10.84 16.42
N THR A 26 0.49 -9.92 15.50
CA THR A 26 -0.55 -9.12 14.81
C THR A 26 -1.43 -9.97 13.92
N ARG A 27 -0.88 -10.99 13.24
CA ARG A 27 -1.69 -11.93 12.45
C ARG A 27 -2.59 -12.79 13.31
N GLY A 28 -2.12 -13.20 14.49
CA GLY A 28 -2.96 -13.83 15.50
C GLY A 28 -4.13 -12.93 15.87
N LEU A 29 -3.86 -11.66 16.21
CA LEU A 29 -4.91 -10.70 16.56
C LEU A 29 -5.90 -10.46 15.41
N GLN A 30 -5.41 -10.27 14.18
CA GLN A 30 -6.24 -10.06 12.99
C GLN A 30 -7.23 -11.21 12.79
N ARG A 31 -6.75 -12.45 12.89
CA ARG A 31 -7.56 -13.65 12.72
C ARG A 31 -8.50 -13.88 13.89
N ASP A 32 -7.98 -13.84 15.11
CA ASP A 32 -8.70 -14.27 16.31
C ASP A 32 -9.77 -13.25 16.72
N TYR A 33 -9.58 -11.97 16.38
CA TYR A 33 -10.55 -10.89 16.65
C TYR A 33 -11.26 -10.37 15.39
N MET A 34 -11.02 -10.98 14.22
CA MET A 34 -11.60 -10.55 12.94
C MET A 34 -11.46 -9.04 12.73
N LEU A 35 -10.26 -8.51 12.97
CA LEU A 35 -10.02 -7.08 12.82
C LEU A 35 -10.32 -6.67 11.38
N GLU A 36 -10.87 -5.48 11.21
CA GLU A 36 -11.04 -4.89 9.88
C GLU A 36 -9.82 -4.04 9.52
N PRO A 37 -9.44 -3.96 8.23
CA PRO A 37 -8.41 -3.05 7.77
C PRO A 37 -8.78 -1.59 8.12
N ALA A 38 -7.85 -0.87 8.75
CA ALA A 38 -8.11 0.50 9.23
C ALA A 38 -8.19 1.56 8.11
N GLY A 39 -7.87 1.19 6.87
CA GLY A 39 -7.88 2.09 5.71
C GLY A 39 -8.55 1.45 4.48
N SER A 40 -9.22 2.27 3.67
CA SER A 40 -9.94 1.83 2.48
C SER A 40 -9.06 1.91 1.22
N HIS A 41 -7.98 1.13 1.14
CA HIS A 41 -7.28 0.95 -0.14
C HIS A 41 -7.97 -0.11 -1.01
N GLY A 42 -8.79 -0.98 -0.41
CA GLY A 42 -9.47 -2.07 -1.12
C GLY A 42 -8.48 -3.01 -1.78
N VAL A 43 -8.88 -3.61 -2.91
CA VAL A 43 -8.04 -4.53 -3.71
C VAL A 43 -6.79 -3.83 -4.29
N TRP A 44 -6.73 -2.50 -4.21
CA TRP A 44 -5.66 -1.67 -4.77
C TRP A 44 -4.58 -1.28 -3.75
N GLY A 45 -4.67 -1.79 -2.52
CA GLY A 45 -3.60 -1.68 -1.52
C GLY A 45 -2.49 -2.70 -1.74
N LEU A 46 -1.31 -2.44 -1.18
CA LEU A 46 -0.22 -3.41 -1.14
C LEU A 46 -0.60 -4.66 -0.33
N ASP A 47 -1.22 -4.45 0.82
CA ASP A 47 -1.72 -5.46 1.76
C ASP A 47 -2.74 -4.77 2.69
N ASP A 48 -3.63 -5.56 3.27
CA ASP A 48 -4.71 -5.05 4.13
C ASP A 48 -4.20 -4.45 5.46
N TYR A 49 -3.06 -4.91 5.97
CA TYR A 49 -2.56 -4.51 7.31
C TYR A 49 -1.11 -4.03 7.35
N HIS A 50 -0.28 -4.43 6.39
CA HIS A 50 1.17 -4.38 6.53
C HIS A 50 1.89 -3.84 5.28
N CYS A 51 2.64 -2.75 5.45
CA CYS A 51 3.54 -2.25 4.41
C CYS A 51 5.02 -2.59 4.69
N LEU A 52 5.51 -2.26 5.89
CA LEU A 52 6.93 -2.37 6.26
C LEU A 52 7.54 -3.78 6.15
N PRO A 53 6.84 -4.88 6.49
CA PRO A 53 7.38 -6.23 6.33
C PRO A 53 7.82 -6.57 4.90
N PHE A 54 7.07 -6.10 3.89
CA PHE A 54 7.45 -6.28 2.50
C PHE A 54 8.72 -5.48 2.17
N TYR A 55 8.84 -4.26 2.68
CA TYR A 55 10.06 -3.47 2.49
C TYR A 55 11.30 -4.14 3.13
N PHE A 56 11.20 -4.56 4.40
CA PHE A 56 12.33 -5.23 5.07
C PHE A 56 12.69 -6.57 4.43
N GLY A 57 11.70 -7.36 4.03
CA GLY A 57 11.92 -8.60 3.29
C GLY A 57 12.58 -8.36 1.92
N ALA A 58 12.22 -7.29 1.21
CA ALA A 58 12.87 -6.94 -0.05
C ALA A 58 14.33 -6.51 0.18
N CYS A 59 14.61 -5.77 1.25
CA CYS A 59 15.99 -5.44 1.66
C CYS A 59 16.80 -6.69 2.04
N GLN A 60 16.19 -7.64 2.77
CA GLN A 60 16.81 -8.93 3.10
C GLN A 60 17.24 -9.65 1.81
N LEU A 61 16.36 -9.75 0.83
CA LEU A 61 16.61 -10.43 -0.45
C LEU A 61 17.55 -9.66 -1.38
N GLN A 62 17.61 -8.34 -1.28
CA GLN A 62 18.59 -7.53 -1.99
C GLN A 62 20.02 -7.77 -1.47
N GLY A 63 20.19 -7.97 -0.15
CA GLY A 63 21.49 -8.21 0.49
C GLY A 63 21.99 -9.64 0.35
N ASN A 64 21.10 -10.61 0.12
CA ASN A 64 21.43 -12.04 0.14
C ASN A 64 21.94 -12.55 -1.22
N GLN A 65 23.17 -12.17 -1.60
CA GLN A 65 23.80 -12.63 -2.85
C GLN A 65 23.93 -14.17 -2.96
N GLY A 66 23.88 -14.90 -1.83
CA GLY A 66 23.92 -16.36 -1.78
C GLY A 66 22.61 -17.06 -2.20
N ASP A 67 21.49 -16.35 -2.25
CA ASP A 67 20.18 -16.85 -2.70
C ASP A 67 19.87 -16.32 -4.11
N ALA A 68 20.83 -16.41 -5.04
CA ALA A 68 20.69 -15.89 -6.41
C ALA A 68 19.45 -16.42 -7.16
N ASP A 69 18.92 -17.57 -6.75
CA ASP A 69 17.76 -18.22 -7.34
C ASP A 69 16.40 -17.63 -6.88
N VAL A 70 16.40 -16.77 -5.85
CA VAL A 70 15.18 -16.12 -5.36
C VAL A 70 15.03 -14.77 -6.04
N THR A 71 14.16 -14.70 -7.05
CA THR A 71 13.81 -13.47 -7.77
C THR A 71 12.44 -12.95 -7.32
N PRO A 72 12.06 -11.70 -7.63
CA PRO A 72 10.71 -11.20 -7.37
C PRO A 72 9.61 -12.12 -7.95
N GLN A 73 9.85 -12.75 -9.10
CA GLN A 73 8.92 -13.69 -9.72
C GLN A 73 8.72 -14.98 -8.91
N SER A 74 9.68 -15.31 -8.03
CA SER A 74 9.65 -16.53 -7.23
C SER A 74 8.49 -16.56 -6.21
N VAL A 75 7.78 -15.45 -5.99
CA VAL A 75 6.53 -15.39 -5.22
C VAL A 75 5.41 -16.27 -5.79
N HIS A 76 5.52 -16.70 -7.05
CA HIS A 76 4.60 -17.62 -7.70
C HIS A 76 4.91 -19.09 -7.46
N ASN A 77 6.11 -19.41 -6.95
CA ASN A 77 6.52 -20.77 -6.66
C ASN A 77 6.02 -21.20 -5.28
N ALA A 78 4.96 -22.01 -5.24
CA ALA A 78 4.35 -22.49 -4.00
C ALA A 78 5.30 -23.31 -3.11
N ASP A 79 6.18 -24.12 -3.70
CA ASP A 79 7.16 -24.91 -2.95
C ASP A 79 8.22 -24.03 -2.30
N LEU A 80 8.68 -22.99 -3.01
CA LEU A 80 9.61 -22.03 -2.44
C LEU A 80 8.96 -21.25 -1.29
N LEU A 81 7.72 -20.78 -1.45
CA LEU A 81 6.98 -20.12 -0.38
C LEU A 81 6.83 -21.02 0.86
N ARG A 82 6.51 -22.30 0.65
CA ARG A 82 6.36 -23.27 1.74
C ARG A 82 7.67 -23.53 2.47
N THR A 83 8.76 -23.72 1.73
CA THR A 83 10.06 -24.17 2.28
C THR A 83 10.91 -23.04 2.84
N ARG A 84 10.85 -21.84 2.24
CA ARG A 84 11.69 -20.70 2.60
C ARG A 84 10.93 -19.53 3.21
N GLY A 85 9.59 -19.61 3.30
CA GLY A 85 8.75 -18.54 3.85
C GLY A 85 8.98 -18.23 5.32
N ASP A 86 9.52 -19.19 6.08
CA ASP A 86 9.88 -18.98 7.50
C ASP A 86 11.21 -18.23 7.65
N ASP A 87 12.13 -18.37 6.69
CA ASP A 87 13.45 -17.72 6.71
C ASP A 87 13.45 -16.34 6.04
N LEU A 88 12.59 -16.17 5.03
CA LEU A 88 12.55 -14.99 4.17
C LEU A 88 11.25 -14.22 4.40
N MET A 89 11.34 -13.07 5.09
CA MET A 89 10.18 -12.30 5.55
C MET A 89 9.23 -11.93 4.40
N TYR A 90 9.76 -11.56 3.23
CA TYR A 90 8.94 -11.23 2.06
C TYR A 90 8.09 -12.42 1.62
N LEU A 91 8.73 -13.59 1.47
CA LEU A 91 8.05 -14.82 1.05
C LEU A 91 7.05 -15.28 2.11
N GLY A 92 7.38 -15.16 3.39
CA GLY A 92 6.45 -15.42 4.50
C GLY A 92 5.22 -14.51 4.48
N CYS A 93 5.36 -13.26 4.04
CA CYS A 93 4.23 -12.36 3.85
C CYS A 93 3.37 -12.77 2.66
N ILE A 94 3.97 -13.08 1.51
CA ILE A 94 3.23 -13.58 0.34
C ILE A 94 2.49 -14.88 0.65
N ARG A 95 3.14 -15.82 1.35
CA ARG A 95 2.52 -17.09 1.77
C ARG A 95 1.26 -16.82 2.59
N TYR A 96 1.35 -15.94 3.60
CA TYR A 96 0.21 -15.56 4.42
C TYR A 96 -0.93 -14.93 3.61
N VAL A 97 -0.61 -14.00 2.70
CA VAL A 97 -1.62 -13.37 1.82
C VAL A 97 -2.36 -14.42 0.98
N LYS A 98 -1.64 -15.41 0.42
CA LYS A 98 -2.25 -16.50 -0.35
C LYS A 98 -3.09 -17.45 0.52
N GLU A 99 -2.69 -17.67 1.77
CA GLU A 99 -3.45 -18.50 2.72
C GLU A 99 -4.76 -17.85 3.16
N LEU A 100 -4.83 -16.51 3.22
CA LEU A 100 -6.06 -15.78 3.56
C LEU A 100 -7.14 -15.88 2.47
N LYS A 101 -6.76 -16.05 1.21
CA LYS A 101 -7.66 -16.08 0.06
C LYS A 101 -7.45 -17.38 -0.75
N PRO A 102 -7.73 -18.56 -0.15
CA PRO A 102 -7.44 -19.83 -0.79
C PRO A 102 -8.26 -20.02 -2.06
N GLY A 103 -7.60 -20.44 -3.14
CA GLY A 103 -8.25 -20.73 -4.42
C GLY A 103 -8.47 -19.52 -5.33
N VAL A 104 -8.18 -18.29 -4.87
CA VAL A 104 -8.24 -17.09 -5.72
C VAL A 104 -6.88 -16.89 -6.40
N PRO A 105 -6.81 -16.68 -7.72
CA PRO A 105 -5.57 -16.35 -8.39
C PRO A 105 -4.88 -15.12 -7.78
N PHE A 106 -3.55 -15.16 -7.67
CA PHE A 106 -2.80 -14.13 -6.95
C PHE A 106 -3.03 -12.73 -7.53
N PHE A 107 -3.02 -12.60 -8.86
CA PHE A 107 -3.27 -11.35 -9.57
C PHE A 107 -4.67 -10.76 -9.33
N GLU A 108 -5.68 -11.59 -9.02
CA GLU A 108 -7.02 -11.10 -8.67
C GLU A 108 -7.09 -10.69 -7.20
N SER A 109 -6.46 -11.49 -6.34
CA SER A 109 -6.51 -11.28 -4.89
C SER A 109 -5.66 -10.09 -4.42
N SER A 110 -4.56 -9.82 -5.12
CA SER A 110 -3.44 -8.95 -4.74
C SER A 110 -2.72 -8.39 -5.99
N PRO A 111 -3.40 -7.63 -6.86
CA PRO A 111 -2.85 -7.19 -8.14
C PRO A 111 -1.55 -6.38 -8.01
N MET A 112 -1.43 -5.49 -7.01
CA MET A 112 -0.21 -4.72 -6.81
C MET A 112 1.00 -5.62 -6.49
N LEU A 113 0.83 -6.61 -5.61
CA LEU A 113 1.91 -7.55 -5.30
C LEU A 113 2.28 -8.42 -6.51
N ASP A 114 1.30 -8.75 -7.36
CA ASP A 114 1.54 -9.44 -8.64
C ASP A 114 2.37 -8.57 -9.60
N ASP A 115 2.04 -7.30 -9.76
CA ASP A 115 2.81 -6.38 -10.60
C ASP A 115 4.23 -6.16 -10.09
N ILE A 116 4.39 -6.04 -8.77
CA ILE A 116 5.71 -5.92 -8.13
C ILE A 116 6.57 -7.16 -8.40
N SER A 117 5.97 -8.35 -8.48
CA SER A 117 6.68 -9.60 -8.76
C SER A 117 7.36 -9.63 -10.14
N ARG A 118 6.87 -8.80 -11.07
CA ARG A 118 7.39 -8.70 -12.44
C ARG A 118 8.63 -7.79 -12.54
N LEU A 119 9.01 -7.12 -11.46
CA LEU A 119 10.22 -6.33 -11.44
C LEU A 119 11.49 -7.21 -11.58
N PRO A 120 12.53 -6.70 -12.25
CA PRO A 120 13.72 -7.47 -12.55
C PRO A 120 14.66 -7.70 -11.36
N SER A 121 14.51 -6.98 -10.24
CA SER A 121 15.39 -7.15 -9.08
C SER A 121 14.79 -6.66 -7.76
N TRP A 122 15.18 -7.30 -6.66
CA TRP A 122 14.83 -6.88 -5.30
C TRP A 122 15.26 -5.46 -4.97
N GLY A 123 16.36 -4.97 -5.58
CA GLY A 123 16.77 -3.58 -5.42
C GLY A 123 15.80 -2.58 -6.05
N ARG A 124 15.08 -2.93 -7.13
CA ARG A 124 13.97 -2.08 -7.63
C ARG A 124 12.75 -2.21 -6.72
N VAL A 125 12.44 -3.42 -6.26
CA VAL A 125 11.32 -3.68 -5.33
C VAL A 125 11.48 -2.85 -4.04
N SER A 126 12.63 -2.93 -3.36
CA SER A 126 12.87 -2.22 -2.10
C SER A 126 12.75 -0.70 -2.25
N ARG A 127 13.32 -0.12 -3.31
CA ARG A 127 13.19 1.31 -3.60
C ARG A 127 11.74 1.72 -3.90
N GLY A 128 11.02 0.89 -4.65
CA GLY A 128 9.61 1.12 -4.96
C GLY A 128 8.72 1.08 -3.72
N LEU A 129 8.93 0.08 -2.86
CA LEU A 129 8.21 -0.06 -1.59
C LEU A 129 8.50 1.07 -0.61
N LEU A 130 9.73 1.59 -0.57
CA LEU A 130 10.05 2.76 0.25
C LEU A 130 9.27 4.00 -0.22
N ARG A 131 9.25 4.28 -1.52
CA ARG A 131 8.48 5.38 -2.10
C ARG A 131 6.98 5.22 -1.85
N LEU A 132 6.48 3.98 -1.94
CA LEU A 132 5.10 3.66 -1.61
C LEU A 132 4.80 3.95 -0.15
N TYR A 133 5.66 3.54 0.78
CA TYR A 133 5.50 3.82 2.20
C TYR A 133 5.50 5.34 2.50
N GLU A 134 6.41 6.09 1.88
CA GLU A 134 6.45 7.54 2.00
C GLU A 134 5.15 8.19 1.51
N GLY A 135 4.64 7.83 0.33
CA GLY A 135 3.47 8.46 -0.27
C GLY A 135 2.10 7.99 0.23
N GLU A 136 1.99 6.70 0.59
CA GLU A 136 0.72 6.05 0.96
C GLU A 136 0.57 5.83 2.47
N VAL A 137 1.65 5.95 3.24
CA VAL A 137 1.58 5.93 4.71
C VAL A 137 1.93 7.31 5.24
N LEU A 138 3.18 7.76 5.07
CA LEU A 138 3.67 8.96 5.77
C LEU A 138 3.05 10.28 5.26
N ASP A 139 2.74 10.38 3.97
CA ASP A 139 2.14 11.57 3.34
C ASP A 139 0.60 11.52 3.31
N LYS A 140 -0.03 10.59 4.05
CA LYS A 140 -1.49 10.47 4.16
C LYS A 140 -1.96 10.85 5.54
N MET A 141 -2.54 12.06 5.68
CA MET A 141 -3.09 12.54 6.94
C MET A 141 -4.01 11.53 7.64
N PRO A 142 -5.00 10.89 6.97
CA PRO A 142 -5.87 9.90 7.63
C PRO A 142 -5.11 8.70 8.23
N VAL A 143 -3.92 8.38 7.71
CA VAL A 143 -3.07 7.29 8.20
C VAL A 143 -2.20 7.76 9.37
N VAL A 144 -1.59 8.95 9.26
CA VAL A 144 -0.64 9.47 10.25
C VAL A 144 -1.25 10.31 11.36
N GLN A 145 -2.54 10.66 11.29
CA GLN A 145 -3.21 11.52 12.28
C GLN A 145 -3.17 10.97 13.71
N HIS A 146 -2.90 9.67 13.86
CA HIS A 146 -2.77 8.99 15.15
C HIS A 146 -1.31 8.81 15.61
N PHE A 147 -0.31 9.38 14.92
CA PHE A 147 1.06 9.38 15.42
C PHE A 147 1.20 10.29 16.64
N GLU A 148 1.66 9.69 17.74
CA GLU A 148 1.93 10.41 18.98
C GLU A 148 3.38 10.89 19.04
N PHE A 149 3.56 12.13 19.49
CA PHE A 149 4.87 12.73 19.74
C PHE A 149 5.06 12.97 21.23
N GLY A 150 6.19 12.50 21.75
CA GLY A 150 6.48 12.48 23.18
C GLY A 150 7.88 12.97 23.51
N ALA A 151 8.35 12.67 24.72
CA ALA A 151 9.67 13.11 25.18
C ALA A 151 10.83 12.53 24.35
N LEU A 152 10.68 11.29 23.83
CA LEU A 152 11.67 10.61 23.00
C LEU A 152 11.64 11.09 21.54
N PHE A 153 10.45 11.18 20.94
CA PHE A 153 10.24 11.65 19.58
C PHE A 153 9.47 12.98 19.61
N LYS A 154 10.22 14.08 19.73
CA LYS A 154 9.65 15.42 19.86
C LYS A 154 9.24 15.98 18.49
N ALA A 155 8.06 16.59 18.43
CA ALA A 155 7.56 17.39 17.30
C ALA A 155 8.24 18.75 17.14
N THR A 156 9.57 18.77 17.19
CA THR A 156 10.41 19.98 17.12
C THR A 156 11.21 20.07 15.83
N TRP A 157 10.97 19.18 14.87
CA TRP A 157 11.66 19.23 13.59
C TRP A 157 11.13 20.39 12.73
N THR A 158 12.04 21.01 11.98
CA THR A 158 11.65 21.88 10.86
C THR A 158 11.22 20.97 9.71
N PRO A 159 10.05 21.18 9.09
CA PRO A 159 9.66 20.44 7.89
C PRO A 159 10.79 20.49 6.85
N SER A 160 11.25 19.32 6.41
CA SER A 160 12.31 19.18 5.40
C SER A 160 11.86 19.63 4.00
N GLN A 161 10.55 19.79 3.82
CA GLN A 161 9.91 20.27 2.60
C GLN A 161 8.76 21.21 2.99
N PRO A 162 8.36 22.15 2.10
CA PRO A 162 7.17 22.96 2.34
C PRO A 162 5.93 22.08 2.54
N PRO A 163 4.90 22.56 3.28
CA PRO A 163 3.65 21.82 3.46
C PRO A 163 3.12 21.37 2.10
N ARG A 164 3.04 20.05 1.90
CA ARG A 164 2.42 19.49 0.71
C ARG A 164 0.92 19.65 0.87
N GLU A 165 0.27 20.29 -0.08
CA GLU A 165 -1.18 20.18 -0.19
C GLU A 165 -1.51 18.73 -0.52
N ALA A 166 -2.32 18.09 0.32
CA ALA A 166 -2.78 16.74 0.05
C ALA A 166 -3.40 16.73 -1.35
N PRO A 167 -2.95 15.87 -2.28
CA PRO A 167 -3.50 15.84 -3.62
C PRO A 167 -5.00 15.57 -3.51
N THR A 168 -5.82 16.41 -4.17
CA THR A 168 -7.29 16.31 -4.10
C THR A 168 -7.81 14.97 -4.64
N ARG A 169 -6.95 14.21 -5.33
CA ARG A 169 -7.16 12.82 -5.73
C ARG A 169 -5.93 11.99 -5.39
N THR A 170 -6.16 10.96 -4.57
CA THR A 170 -5.18 9.92 -4.20
C THR A 170 -4.75 9.06 -5.39
N PHE A 171 -5.52 9.06 -6.48
CA PHE A 171 -5.32 8.25 -7.68
C PHE A 171 -5.33 9.15 -8.93
N ILE A 172 -4.19 9.28 -9.61
CA ILE A 172 -4.16 9.67 -11.02
C ILE A 172 -4.28 8.37 -11.82
N ASN A 173 -5.52 7.94 -12.05
CA ASN A 173 -5.78 7.04 -13.17
C ASN A 173 -5.75 7.92 -14.43
N GLY A 174 -4.93 7.55 -15.41
CA GLY A 174 -5.06 8.10 -16.76
C GLY A 174 -6.48 7.88 -17.32
N PRO A 175 -6.82 8.48 -18.48
CA PRO A 175 -8.13 8.24 -19.08
C PRO A 175 -8.24 6.76 -19.48
N GLY A 176 -9.02 6.00 -18.69
CA GLY A 176 -9.21 4.54 -18.81
C GLY A 176 -8.88 3.79 -17.52
N GLY A 177 -9.59 4.08 -16.43
CA GLY A 177 -9.32 3.56 -15.08
C GLY A 177 -9.44 2.04 -14.94
N GLU A 178 -8.47 1.29 -15.46
CA GLU A 178 -8.44 -0.17 -15.43
C GLU A 178 -7.23 -0.79 -14.71
N GLU A 179 -6.18 -0.05 -14.32
CA GLU A 179 -4.95 -0.74 -13.88
C GLU A 179 -4.32 -0.19 -12.59
N CYS A 180 -4.06 -1.12 -11.68
CA CYS A 180 -3.51 -0.90 -10.34
C CYS A 180 -1.99 -1.09 -10.31
N ILE A 181 -1.36 -0.54 -11.33
CA ILE A 181 0.06 -0.73 -11.52
C ILE A 181 0.79 0.27 -10.62
N ALA A 182 1.68 -0.23 -9.77
CA ALA A 182 2.60 0.62 -9.05
C ALA A 182 3.31 1.54 -10.07
N PRO A 183 3.28 2.88 -9.92
CA PRO A 183 3.77 3.79 -10.98
C PRO A 183 5.25 3.56 -11.36
N TRP A 184 6.02 2.96 -10.45
CA TRP A 184 7.42 2.58 -10.65
C TRP A 184 7.62 1.16 -11.22
N ALA A 185 6.56 0.36 -11.34
CA ALA A 185 6.57 -0.95 -11.97
C ALA A 185 6.36 -0.89 -13.49
N GLN A 186 6.05 0.31 -14.03
CA GLN A 186 5.96 0.55 -15.46
C GLN A 186 7.35 0.52 -16.13
N PRO A 187 7.47 -0.01 -17.36
CA PRO A 187 8.65 0.21 -18.20
C PRO A 187 8.77 1.70 -18.57
N ASP A 188 9.98 2.26 -18.45
CA ASP A 188 10.30 3.69 -18.57
C ASP A 188 9.83 4.30 -19.92
N PRO A 189 8.85 5.22 -19.93
CA PRO A 189 8.37 5.85 -21.15
C PRO A 189 9.06 7.20 -21.32
N GLY A 190 10.33 7.19 -21.72
CA GLY A 190 10.98 8.41 -22.19
C GLY A 190 10.32 8.90 -23.48
N LEU A 191 9.46 9.93 -23.42
CA LEU A 191 9.17 10.91 -24.50
C LEU A 191 8.07 11.95 -24.09
N GLY A 192 8.49 13.09 -23.54
CA GLY A 192 8.02 14.45 -23.87
C GLY A 192 6.61 14.97 -23.44
N PRO A 193 6.43 16.32 -23.37
CA PRO A 193 5.43 16.97 -22.51
C PRO A 193 4.32 17.72 -23.27
N SER A 194 3.13 17.88 -22.68
CA SER A 194 2.29 19.05 -22.99
C SER A 194 1.26 19.38 -21.90
N ASN A 195 1.19 20.69 -21.67
CA ASN A 195 0.29 21.44 -20.81
C ASN A 195 -1.12 21.47 -21.42
N GLY A 196 -2.18 21.33 -20.62
CA GLY A 196 -3.55 21.41 -21.15
C GLY A 196 -4.63 21.33 -20.09
N SER A 197 -5.05 22.48 -19.58
CA SER A 197 -6.26 22.64 -18.77
C SER A 197 -7.49 22.08 -19.50
N MET A 198 -8.26 21.21 -18.85
CA MET A 198 -9.55 20.67 -19.32
C MET A 198 -10.49 20.41 -18.13
N PRO A 199 -11.83 20.47 -18.35
CA PRO A 199 -12.82 20.89 -17.36
C PRO A 199 -13.25 19.79 -16.37
N PRO A 200 -13.93 20.14 -15.26
CA PRO A 200 -14.25 19.19 -14.20
C PRO A 200 -15.36 18.22 -14.61
N MET A 201 -15.13 16.93 -14.37
CA MET A 201 -16.18 15.91 -14.37
C MET A 201 -16.54 15.57 -12.92
N GLN A 202 -17.75 15.95 -12.50
CA GLN A 202 -18.36 15.51 -11.25
C GLN A 202 -19.05 14.16 -11.42
N ALA A 203 -19.07 13.36 -10.35
CA ALA A 203 -19.80 12.10 -10.30
C ALA A 203 -21.33 12.34 -10.16
N PRO A 204 -22.20 11.43 -10.66
CA PRO A 204 -23.62 11.71 -10.91
C PRO A 204 -24.51 11.94 -9.67
N TRP A 205 -23.96 11.83 -8.47
CA TRP A 205 -24.70 11.90 -7.20
C TRP A 205 -24.42 13.17 -6.38
N SER A 206 -23.54 14.07 -6.85
CA SER A 206 -23.24 15.36 -6.20
C SER A 206 -24.06 16.54 -6.75
N ARG A 207 -25.15 16.30 -7.49
CA ARG A 207 -25.94 17.38 -8.09
C ARG A 207 -26.89 18.02 -7.07
N ASN A 208 -26.57 19.25 -6.65
CA ASN A 208 -27.51 20.11 -5.95
C ASN A 208 -28.64 20.51 -6.95
N PRO A 209 -29.93 20.26 -6.69
CA PRO A 209 -30.99 20.61 -7.63
C PRO A 209 -31.30 22.10 -7.50
N GLY A 210 -30.57 22.92 -8.24
CA GLY A 210 -30.78 24.36 -8.22
C GLY A 210 -29.98 25.04 -9.31
N THR A 211 -30.42 24.90 -10.56
CA THR A 211 -30.29 25.84 -11.70
C THR A 211 -30.28 25.06 -13.02
N GLY A 212 -31.26 25.31 -13.90
CA GLY A 212 -31.28 24.72 -15.25
C GLY A 212 -32.67 24.32 -15.74
N THR A 213 -33.36 25.29 -16.32
CA THR A 213 -34.50 25.23 -17.25
C THR A 213 -34.70 23.93 -18.06
N GLY A 214 -35.95 23.43 -18.08
CA GLY A 214 -36.57 22.90 -19.31
C GLY A 214 -36.99 21.42 -19.38
N ARG A 215 -38.32 21.20 -19.36
CA ARG A 215 -39.12 20.12 -19.98
C ARG A 215 -39.03 18.66 -19.46
N GLY A 216 -39.86 18.39 -18.45
CA GLY A 216 -40.97 17.41 -18.43
C GLY A 216 -40.80 15.97 -18.92
N ARG A 217 -40.99 15.00 -18.01
CA ARG A 217 -42.10 14.02 -18.05
C ARG A 217 -42.19 13.23 -16.73
N SER A 218 -43.42 12.91 -16.35
CA SER A 218 -43.91 12.31 -15.11
C SER A 218 -43.50 10.85 -14.86
N GLY A 219 -43.15 10.53 -13.61
CA GLY A 219 -43.09 9.17 -13.06
C GLY A 219 -42.75 9.22 -11.57
N GLY A 220 -43.71 8.91 -10.70
CA GLY A 220 -43.56 9.00 -9.24
C GLY A 220 -42.64 7.91 -8.67
N LEU A 221 -41.86 8.28 -7.64
CA LEU A 221 -41.08 7.36 -6.81
C LEU A 221 -41.63 7.38 -5.37
N PRO A 222 -41.65 6.22 -4.67
CA PRO A 222 -42.12 6.12 -3.29
C PRO A 222 -41.10 6.73 -2.29
N PRO A 223 -41.53 7.08 -1.06
CA PRO A 223 -40.69 7.77 -0.10
C PRO A 223 -39.55 6.89 0.42
N THR A 224 -38.35 7.47 0.47
CA THR A 224 -37.13 6.92 1.04
C THR A 224 -37.18 6.94 2.57
N THR A 225 -37.04 5.77 3.18
CA THR A 225 -36.75 5.61 4.61
C THR A 225 -35.34 6.10 4.90
N ARG A 226 -35.19 7.10 5.77
CA ARG A 226 -33.90 7.51 6.34
C ARG A 226 -33.62 6.70 7.61
N ALA A 227 -32.42 6.14 7.73
CA ALA A 227 -31.95 5.50 8.95
C ALA A 227 -31.64 6.54 10.06
N PRO A 228 -31.85 6.23 11.36
CA PRO A 228 -32.11 7.23 12.39
C PRO A 228 -30.88 7.72 13.18
N TRP A 229 -29.65 7.53 12.70
CA TRP A 229 -28.45 7.87 13.47
C TRP A 229 -27.53 8.92 12.83
N ALA A 230 -27.92 9.55 11.73
CA ALA A 230 -27.20 10.71 11.21
C ALA A 230 -27.54 11.96 12.05
N LYS A 231 -26.65 12.34 12.96
CA LYS A 231 -26.52 13.70 13.48
C LYS A 231 -25.36 14.40 12.81
#